data_AF-A0A961XRK4-F1
#
_entry.id   AF-A0A961XRK4-F1
#
_cell.length_a   1.000
_cell.length_b   1.000
_cell.length_c   1.000
_cell.angle_alpha   90.00
_cell.angle_beta   90.00
_cell.angle_gamma   90.00
#
_symmetry.space_group_name_H-M   'P 1'
#
loop_
_entity.id
_entity.type
_entity.pdbx_description
1 polymer ?
#
loop_
_entity_poly.entity_id
_entity_poly.type
_entity_poly.pdbx_seq_one_letter_code
_entity_poly.pdbx_strand_id
1 'polypeptide(L)' 'LILRNRGAGPFGLLNMVNDRCGGEFDNIDDVIPAEERAQFMAGYKAAAGFAIEQLNAAPRMIAEGAKVTMR' A
#
# COMPACT_ATOMS: atom_id res chain seq x y z
N LEU A 1 10.77 4.62 -9.04
CA LEU A 1 9.70 3.60 -8.87
C LEU A 1 9.74 2.83 -7.54
N ILE A 2 10.86 2.75 -6.80
CA ILE A 2 10.95 1.97 -5.51
C ILE A 2 11.15 2.87 -4.26
N LEU A 3 11.30 4.18 -4.43
CA LEU A 3 11.78 5.09 -3.36
C LEU A 3 10.81 5.24 -2.16
N ARG A 4 9.49 5.26 -2.37
CA ARG A 4 8.53 5.36 -1.24
C ARG A 4 8.32 4.06 -0.47
N ASN A 5 8.60 2.91 -1.07
CA ASN A 5 8.62 1.64 -0.34
C ASN A 5 9.79 1.55 0.66
N ARG A 6 10.78 2.46 0.58
CA ARG A 6 11.93 2.55 1.48
C ARG A 6 11.94 3.79 2.39
N GLY A 7 11.02 4.74 2.21
CA GLY A 7 11.01 6.02 2.94
C GLY A 7 9.82 6.16 3.88
N ALA A 8 8.62 6.31 3.31
CA ALA A 8 7.38 6.42 4.04
C ALA A 8 6.35 5.60 3.26
N GLY A 9 6.25 4.32 3.60
CA GLY A 9 5.28 3.39 3.01
C GLY A 9 3.83 3.82 3.33
N PRO A 10 2.88 2.87 3.38
CA PRO A 10 1.50 3.20 3.78
C PRO A 10 1.40 3.83 5.20
N PHE A 11 2.48 3.78 5.98
CA PHE A 11 2.65 4.50 7.25
C PHE A 11 2.34 5.99 7.19
N GLY A 12 2.47 6.66 6.04
CA GLY A 12 2.13 8.09 5.94
C GLY A 12 0.66 8.36 6.31
N LEU A 13 -0.26 7.43 5.99
CA LEU A 13 -1.66 7.53 6.40
C LEU A 13 -1.81 7.38 7.92
N LEU A 14 -1.08 6.43 8.51
CA LEU A 14 -1.11 6.19 9.96
C LEU A 14 -0.53 7.35 10.76
N ASN A 15 0.52 8.00 10.26
CA ASN A 15 1.05 9.22 10.89
C ASN A 15 0.03 10.35 10.86
N MET A 16 -0.67 10.55 9.73
CA MET A 16 -1.74 11.56 9.66
C MET A 16 -2.87 11.26 10.64
N VAL A 17 -3.23 9.97 10.83
CA VAL A 17 -4.24 9.59 11.83
C VAL A 17 -3.71 9.90 13.23
N ASN A 18 -2.50 9.49 13.56
CA ASN A 18 -1.87 9.73 14.86
C ASN A 18 -1.82 11.23 15.21
N ASP A 19 -1.44 12.07 14.26
CA ASP A 19 -1.27 13.51 14.48
C ASP A 19 -2.62 14.23 14.64
N ARG A 20 -3.70 13.69 14.08
CA ARG A 20 -5.03 14.31 14.08
C ARG A 20 -5.98 13.72 15.13
N CYS A 21 -5.81 12.47 15.54
CA CYS A 21 -6.79 11.79 16.38
C CYS A 21 -6.75 12.21 17.86
N GLY A 22 -5.65 12.78 18.33
CA GLY A 22 -5.51 13.18 19.74
C GLY A 22 -5.50 12.01 20.74
N GLY A 23 -5.38 10.75 20.27
CA GLY A 23 -5.24 9.55 21.10
C GLY A 23 -6.31 8.49 20.81
N GLU A 24 -7.59 8.84 20.90
CA GLU A 24 -8.72 7.91 20.72
C GLU A 24 -9.81 8.55 19.86
N PHE A 25 -10.46 7.73 19.04
CA PHE A 25 -11.56 8.12 18.18
C PHE A 25 -12.47 6.92 17.91
N ASP A 26 -13.77 7.17 17.77
CA ASP A 26 -14.75 6.11 17.47
C ASP A 26 -14.91 5.87 15.96
N ASN A 27 -14.73 6.94 15.17
CA ASN A 27 -14.86 6.88 13.71
C ASN A 27 -13.68 7.58 13.02
N ILE A 28 -13.02 6.83 12.13
CA ILE A 28 -11.87 7.34 11.39
C ILE A 28 -12.25 8.44 10.38
N ASP A 29 -13.51 8.48 9.92
CA ASP A 29 -13.98 9.52 9.01
C ASP A 29 -13.97 10.92 9.66
N ASP A 30 -14.06 10.99 10.99
CA ASP A 30 -13.97 12.23 11.76
C ASP A 30 -12.51 12.71 11.90
N VAL A 31 -11.54 11.80 11.74
CA VAL A 31 -10.10 12.10 11.81
C VAL A 31 -9.53 12.42 10.42
N ILE A 32 -9.86 11.58 9.43
CA ILE A 32 -9.49 11.76 8.03
C ILE A 32 -10.64 11.25 7.16
N PRO A 33 -11.35 12.12 6.42
CA PRO A 33 -12.46 11.69 5.55
C PRO A 33 -12.06 10.61 4.53
N ALA A 34 -13.00 9.72 4.20
CA ALA A 34 -12.75 8.61 3.27
C ALA A 34 -12.16 9.05 1.92
N GLU A 35 -12.59 10.19 1.39
CA GLU A 35 -12.08 10.75 0.14
C GLU A 35 -10.59 11.14 0.25
N GLU A 36 -10.19 11.81 1.33
CA GLU A 36 -8.79 12.19 1.57
C GLU A 36 -7.91 10.95 1.71
N ARG A 37 -8.39 9.90 2.42
CA ARG A 37 -7.69 8.61 2.51
C ARG A 37 -7.51 7.97 1.13
N ALA A 38 -8.56 7.99 0.31
CA ALA A 38 -8.51 7.43 -1.04
C ALA A 38 -7.52 8.18 -1.94
N GLN A 39 -7.52 9.52 -1.89
CA GLN A 39 -6.59 10.36 -2.65
C GLN A 39 -5.14 10.11 -2.22
N PHE A 40 -4.87 10.03 -0.91
CA PHE A 40 -3.53 9.71 -0.39
C PHE A 40 -3.05 8.34 -0.88
N MET A 41 -3.92 7.33 -0.79
CA MET A 41 -3.59 5.96 -1.22
C MET A 41 -3.42 5.85 -2.75
N ALA A 42 -4.15 6.64 -3.54
CA ALA A 42 -3.95 6.70 -4.98
C ALA A 42 -2.56 7.28 -5.33
N GLY A 43 -2.18 8.39 -4.68
CA GLY A 43 -0.85 8.98 -4.81
C GLY A 43 0.27 8.02 -4.38
N TYR A 44 0.06 7.29 -3.27
CA TYR A 44 0.99 6.25 -2.84
C TYR A 44 1.11 5.12 -3.87
N LYS A 45 0.01 4.55 -4.37
CA LYS A 45 0.03 3.46 -5.37
C LYS A 45 0.81 3.85 -6.62
N ALA A 46 0.57 5.06 -7.14
CA ALA A 46 1.29 5.59 -8.30
C ALA A 46 2.79 5.77 -8.02
N ALA A 47 3.15 6.35 -6.87
CA ALA A 47 4.54 6.65 -6.52
C ALA A 47 5.36 5.43 -6.07
N ALA A 48 4.71 4.46 -5.42
CA ALA A 48 5.29 3.19 -4.98
C ALA A 48 5.58 2.22 -6.13
N GLY A 49 5.16 2.57 -7.36
CA GLY A 49 5.36 1.75 -8.54
C GLY A 49 4.61 0.43 -8.48
N PHE A 50 3.52 0.35 -7.71
CA PHE A 50 2.73 -0.87 -7.60
C PHE A 50 1.80 -0.96 -8.81
N ALA A 51 2.35 -1.43 -9.93
CA ALA A 51 1.61 -1.69 -11.15
C ALA A 51 0.86 -3.02 -11.01
N ILE A 52 -0.21 -3.04 -10.20
CA ILE A 52 -1.03 -4.24 -9.93
C ILE A 52 -1.43 -4.93 -11.24
N GLU A 53 -1.91 -4.15 -12.20
CA GLU A 53 -2.34 -4.66 -13.49
C GLU A 53 -1.18 -5.31 -14.25
N GLN A 54 -0.02 -4.65 -14.27
CA GLN A 54 1.16 -5.16 -14.96
C GLN A 54 1.75 -6.39 -14.26
N LEU A 55 1.68 -6.45 -12.92
CA LEU A 55 2.08 -7.61 -12.12
C LEU A 55 1.14 -8.79 -12.36
N ASN A 56 -0.17 -8.56 -12.34
CA ASN A 56 -1.17 -9.62 -12.53
C ASN A 56 -1.22 -10.12 -13.99
N ALA A 57 -0.90 -9.26 -14.96
CA ALA A 57 -0.77 -9.63 -16.37
C ALA A 57 0.60 -10.25 -16.71
N ALA A 58 1.56 -10.21 -15.79
CA ALA A 58 2.89 -10.76 -16.06
C ALA A 58 2.82 -12.29 -16.22
N PRO A 59 3.66 -12.88 -17.10
CA PRO A 59 3.81 -14.33 -17.18
C PRO A 59 4.18 -14.95 -15.83
N ARG A 60 3.74 -16.19 -15.60
CA ARG A 60 4.07 -16.93 -14.37
C ARG A 60 5.58 -17.06 -14.25
N MET A 61 6.14 -16.59 -13.13
CA MET A 61 7.58 -16.78 -12.84
C MET A 61 7.92 -18.23 -12.52
N ILE A 62 6.97 -18.97 -11.94
CA ILE A 62 7.09 -20.40 -11.67
C ILE A 62 6.27 -21.14 -12.70
N ALA A 63 6.94 -21.97 -13.50
CA ALA A 63 6.30 -22.80 -14.50
C ALA A 63 5.29 -23.76 -13.84
N GLU A 64 4.23 -24.07 -14.58
CA GLU A 64 3.24 -25.03 -14.13
C GLU A 64 3.86 -26.41 -13.91
N GLY A 65 3.55 -27.03 -12.77
CA GLY A 65 4.12 -28.32 -12.40
C GLY A 65 5.55 -28.29 -11.83
N ALA A 66 6.19 -27.12 -11.71
CA ALA A 66 7.49 -27.02 -11.06
C ALA A 66 7.42 -27.48 -9.59
N LYS A 67 8.35 -28.36 -9.20
CA LYS A 67 8.49 -28.86 -7.82
C LYS A 67 9.88 -28.58 -7.31
N VAL A 68 9.98 -28.18 -6.05
CA VAL A 68 11.26 -28.12 -5.33
C VAL A 68 11.63 -29.54 -4.94
N THR A 69 12.82 -30.00 -5.31
CA THR A 69 13.42 -31.22 -4.77
C THR A 69 14.07 -30.90 -3.42
N MET A 70 13.68 -31.63 -2.38
CA MET A 70 14.41 -31.58 -1.11
C MET A 70 15.77 -32.26 -1.29
N ARG A 71 16.82 -31.62 -0.76
CA ARG A 71 18.15 -32.21 -0.59
C ARG A 71 18.23 -32.90 0.75
#